data_AF-A0A853CJP6-F1
#
_entry.id   AF-A0A853CJP6-F1
#
_cell.length_a   1.000
_cell.length_b   1.000
_cell.length_c   1.000
_cell.angle_alpha   90.00
_cell.angle_beta   90.00
_cell.angle_gamma   90.00
#
_symmetry.space_group_name_H-M   'P 1'
#
loop_
_entity.id
_entity.type
_entity.pdbx_description
1 polymer ?
#
loop_
_entity_poly.entity_id
_entity_poly.type
_entity_poly.pdbx_seq_one_letter_code
_entity_poly.pdbx_strand_id
1 'polypeptide(L)' 'MSATTATFEPRLAPCGHTHGGERYVTEDHQGLVTEDLRYSCGCCASREEFHDGSVHHMVVHHSGKVLADEEWRGE' A
#
# COMPACT_ATOMS: atom_id res chain seq x y z
N MET A 1 10.47 -2.13 15.92
CA MET A 1 10.12 -1.82 14.53
C MET A 1 10.72 -2.88 13.64
N SER A 2 9.90 -3.57 12.88
CA SER A 2 10.32 -4.50 11.82
C SER A 2 10.03 -3.88 10.45
N ALA A 3 10.83 -4.24 9.46
CA ALA A 3 10.63 -3.83 8.07
C ALA A 3 10.95 -5.02 7.16
N THR A 4 10.03 -5.33 6.26
CA THR A 4 10.20 -6.37 5.24
C THR A 4 10.03 -5.74 3.88
N THR A 5 10.93 -6.06 2.95
CA THR A 5 10.81 -5.69 1.54
C THR A 5 10.82 -6.96 0.70
N ALA A 6 9.91 -7.08 -0.25
CA ALA A 6 9.87 -8.19 -1.19
C ALA A 6 9.48 -7.70 -2.59
N THR A 7 10.16 -8.21 -3.61
CA THR A 7 9.69 -8.05 -4.99
C THR A 7 8.46 -8.93 -5.21
N PHE A 8 7.55 -8.50 -6.08
CA PHE A 8 6.37 -9.28 -6.45
C PHE A 8 6.30 -9.54 -7.96
N GLU A 9 5.68 -10.67 -8.32
CA GLU A 9 5.40 -11.03 -9.71
C GLU A 9 4.49 -10.00 -10.40
N PRO A 10 4.71 -9.69 -11.68
CA PRO A 10 3.93 -8.68 -12.39
C PRO A 10 2.42 -8.89 -12.27
N ARG A 11 1.71 -7.84 -11.84
CA ARG A 11 0.25 -7.83 -11.68
C ARG A 11 -0.34 -6.50 -12.13
N LEU A 12 -1.66 -6.43 -12.22
CA LEU A 12 -2.35 -5.21 -12.67
C LEU A 12 -2.05 -4.05 -11.71
N ALA A 13 -1.47 -2.98 -12.26
CA ALA A 13 -1.26 -1.73 -11.57
C ALA A 13 -2.50 -0.82 -11.71
N PRO A 14 -2.63 0.22 -10.85
CA PRO A 14 -3.72 1.19 -10.92
C PRO A 14 -3.88 1.92 -12.28
N CYS A 15 -2.85 1.93 -13.12
CA CYS A 15 -2.91 2.48 -14.48
C CYS A 15 -3.53 1.51 -15.51
N GLY A 16 -4.00 0.34 -15.08
CA GLY A 16 -4.61 -0.68 -15.94
C GLY A 16 -3.61 -1.55 -16.71
N HIS A 17 -2.31 -1.43 -16.44
CA HIS A 17 -1.25 -2.20 -17.10
C HIS A 17 -0.55 -3.13 -16.10
N THR A 18 -0.02 -4.25 -16.59
CA THR A 18 0.69 -5.22 -15.75
C THR A 18 2.13 -4.76 -15.50
N HIS A 19 2.49 -4.60 -14.23
CA HIS A 19 3.84 -4.21 -13.82
C HIS A 19 4.28 -5.06 -12.62
N GLY A 20 5.56 -5.40 -12.58
CA GLY A 20 6.22 -5.85 -11.35
C GLY A 20 6.39 -4.70 -10.37
N GLY A 21 7.02 -4.98 -9.24
CA GLY A 21 7.29 -3.97 -8.24
C GLY A 21 7.75 -4.55 -6.92
N GLU A 22 7.67 -3.73 -5.90
CA GLU A 22 8.12 -4.03 -4.55
C GLU A 22 7.00 -3.78 -3.54
N ARG A 23 6.93 -4.67 -2.56
CA ARG A 23 6.09 -4.59 -1.38
C ARG A 23 6.98 -4.26 -0.20
N TYR A 24 6.62 -3.22 0.54
CA TYR A 24 7.26 -2.84 1.79
C TYR A 24 6.23 -3.00 2.90
N VAL A 25 6.60 -3.66 3.99
CA VAL A 25 5.75 -3.79 5.18
C VAL A 25 6.55 -3.36 6.39
N THR A 26 5.99 -2.47 7.20
CA THR A 26 6.58 -2.03 8.47
C THR A 26 5.60 -2.22 9.61
N GLU A 27 6.11 -2.64 10.77
CA GLU A 27 5.32 -2.73 12.00
C GLU A 27 6.11 -2.06 13.14
N ASP A 28 5.47 -1.15 13.86
CA ASP A 28 6.10 -0.39 14.95
C ASP A 28 6.05 -1.09 16.32
N HIS A 29 5.35 -2.22 16.41
CA HIS A 29 4.99 -2.95 17.64
C HIS A 29 4.12 -2.18 18.63
N GLN A 30 3.52 -1.07 18.19
CA GLN A 30 2.52 -0.29 18.93
C GLN A 30 1.13 -0.42 18.30
N GLY A 31 0.98 -1.34 17.34
CA GLY A 31 -0.27 -1.63 16.66
C GLY A 31 -0.46 -0.89 15.34
N LEU A 32 0.57 -0.21 14.83
CA LEU A 32 0.57 0.31 13.46
C LEU A 32 1.30 -0.66 12.53
N VAL A 33 0.59 -1.13 11.51
CA VAL A 33 1.15 -1.88 10.38
C VAL A 33 0.94 -1.05 9.12
N THR A 34 2.02 -0.74 8.41
CA THR A 34 1.96 -0.08 7.10
C THR A 34 2.40 -1.05 6.03
N GLU A 35 1.65 -1.12 4.95
CA GLU A 35 1.97 -1.84 3.73
C GLU A 35 1.98 -0.87 2.56
N ASP A 36 3.10 -0.80 1.84
CA ASP A 36 3.23 -0.05 0.60
C ASP A 36 3.53 -1.00 -0.56
N LEU A 37 2.79 -0.81 -1.65
CA LEU A 37 3.01 -1.46 -2.93
C LEU A 37 3.48 -0.40 -3.91
N ARG A 38 4.70 -0.56 -4.44
CA ARG A 38 5.26 0.33 -5.45
C ARG A 38 5.47 -0.44 -6.74
N TYR A 39 4.70 -0.07 -7.76
CA TYR A 39 4.81 -0.66 -9.09
C TYR A 39 5.95 0.00 -9.86
N SER A 40 6.60 -0.74 -10.76
CA SER A 40 7.71 -0.22 -11.56
C SER A 40 7.31 0.93 -12.50
N CYS A 41 6.02 1.09 -12.81
CA CYS A 41 5.50 2.25 -13.54
C CYS A 41 5.37 3.52 -12.69
N GLY A 42 5.55 3.43 -11.37
CA GLY A 42 5.40 4.54 -10.43
C GLY A 42 4.03 4.63 -9.76
N CYS A 43 3.07 3.75 -10.09
CA CYS A 43 1.83 3.67 -9.32
C CYS A 43 2.13 3.12 -7.93
N CYS A 44 1.33 3.50 -6.94
CA CYS A 44 1.42 2.92 -5.62
C CYS A 44 0.05 2.68 -4.97
N ALA A 45 0.05 1.79 -3.99
CA ALA A 45 -1.04 1.61 -3.06
C ALA A 45 -0.44 1.51 -1.66
N SER A 46 -1.02 2.21 -0.70
CA SER A 46 -0.63 2.18 0.70
C SER A 46 -1.80 1.74 1.56
N ARG A 47 -1.53 0.93 2.57
CA ARG A 47 -2.52 0.46 3.53
C ARG A 47 -1.93 0.55 4.93
N GLU A 48 -2.63 1.22 5.83
CA GLU A 48 -2.24 1.41 7.21
C GLU A 48 -3.32 0.81 8.09
N GLU A 49 -2.95 -0.16 8.93
CA GLU A 49 -3.81 -0.70 9.98
C GLU A 49 -3.37 -0.10 11.32
N PHE A 50 -4.30 0.51 12.04
CA PHE A 50 -4.04 1.14 13.32
C PHE A 50 -4.41 0.22 14.49
N HIS A 51 -3.94 0.60 15.69
CA HIS A 51 -4.17 -0.13 16.93
C HIS A 51 -5.66 -0.32 17.25
N ASP A 52 -6.51 0.64 16.87
CA ASP A 52 -7.96 0.56 17.08
C ASP A 52 -8.69 -0.30 16.03
N GLY A 53 -7.94 -0.97 15.15
CA GLY A 53 -8.46 -1.78 14.06
C GLY A 53 -8.98 -0.96 12.88
N SER A 54 -8.86 0.38 12.91
CA SER A 54 -9.13 1.19 11.74
C SER A 54 -8.10 0.93 10.65
N VAL A 55 -8.53 1.09 9.40
CA VAL A 55 -7.70 0.88 8.22
C VAL A 55 -7.81 2.10 7.33
N HIS A 56 -6.68 2.68 6.98
CA HIS A 56 -6.58 3.69 5.94
C HIS A 56 -5.98 3.06 4.69
N HIS A 57 -6.59 3.30 3.54
CA HIS A 57 -6.16 2.74 2.26
C HIS A 57 -6.15 3.83 1.18
N MET A 58 -5.03 3.99 0.51
CA MET A 58 -4.85 4.99 -0.54
C MET A 58 -4.22 4.35 -1.79
N VAL A 59 -4.71 4.75 -2.96
CA VAL A 59 -4.18 4.30 -4.26
C VAL A 59 -3.84 5.51 -5.11
N VAL A 60 -2.62 5.56 -5.63
CA VAL A 60 -2.12 6.68 -6.43
C VAL A 60 -1.64 6.19 -7.79
N HIS A 61 -2.16 6.82 -8.84
CA HIS A 61 -1.70 6.64 -10.20
C HIS A 61 -0.32 7.28 -10.40
N HIS A 62 0.55 6.71 -11.24
CA HIS A 62 1.89 7.25 -11.52
C HIS A 62 1.90 8.68 -12.07
N SER A 63 0.75 9.21 -12.50
CA SER A 63 0.60 10.63 -12.85
C SER A 63 0.45 11.55 -11.64
N GLY A 64 0.51 11.02 -10.41
CA GLY A 64 0.24 11.74 -9.16
C GLY A 64 -1.23 11.88 -8.80
N LYS A 65 -2.15 11.27 -9.56
CA LYS A 65 -3.59 11.33 -9.27
C LYS A 65 -3.96 10.30 -8.21
N VAL A 66 -4.56 10.76 -7.11
CA VAL A 66 -5.20 9.86 -6.12
C VAL A 66 -6.46 9.26 -6.75
N LEU A 67 -6.52 7.93 -6.79
CA LEU A 67 -7.64 7.17 -7.34
C LEU A 67 -8.58 6.67 -6.25
N ALA A 68 -8.04 6.38 -5.06
CA ALA A 68 -8.80 6.01 -3.87
C ALA A 68 -8.09 6.57 -2.63
N ASP A 69 -8.87 6.97 -1.64
CA ASP A 69 -8.46 7.47 -0.33
C ASP A 69 -9.62 7.17 0.63
N GLU A 70 -9.48 6.11 1.41
CA GLU A 70 -10.58 5.49 2.15
C GLU A 70 -10.16 5.16 3.58
N GLU A 71 -11.03 5.48 4.54
CA GLU A 71 -10.88 5.10 5.94
C GLU A 71 -12.02 4.16 6.37
N TRP A 72 -11.66 3.04 6.98
CA TRP A 72 -12.56 2.03 7.48
C TRP A 72 -12.37 1.96 8.99
N ARG A 73 -13.46 2.07 9.76
CA ARG A 73 -13.40 1.92 11.22
C ARG A 73 -13.77 0.49 11.58
N GLY A 74 -12.96 -0.17 12.40
CA GLY A 74 -13.30 -1.47 12.98
C GLY A 74 -14.58 -1.33 13.81
N GLU A 75 -15.56 -2.18 13.52
CA GLU A 75 -16.86 -2.27 14.22
C GLU A 75 -16.80 -3.15 15.46
#